data_AF-A0A7W1KBM9-F1
#
_entry.id   AF-A0A7W1KBM9-F1
#
_cell.length_a   1.000
_cell.length_b   1.000
_cell.length_c   1.000
_cell.angle_alpha   90.00
_cell.angle_beta   90.00
_cell.angle_gamma   90.00
#
_symmetry.space_group_name_H-M   'P 1'
#
loop_
_entity.id
_entity.type
_entity.pdbx_description
1 polymer ?
#
loop_
_entity_poly.entity_id
_entity_poly.type
_entity_poly.pdbx_seq_one_letter_code
_entity_poly.pdbx_strand_id
1 'polypeptide(L)' 'MTRLTAIILAAGQGTRMRSRLPKMLHPLCGRPLVAWPIAAALDAG' A
#
# COMPACT_ATOMS: atom_id res chain seq x y z
N MET A 1 1.89 -26.97 -9.07
CA MET A 1 1.77 -25.53 -9.38
C MET A 1 2.38 -24.75 -8.23
N THR A 2 3.33 -23.87 -8.49
CA THR A 2 3.92 -23.00 -7.47
C THR A 2 2.97 -21.85 -7.17
N ARG A 3 2.72 -21.58 -5.89
CA ARG A 3 1.87 -20.47 -5.45
C ARG A 3 2.69 -19.19 -5.40
N LEU A 4 2.28 -18.17 -6.15
CA LEU A 4 2.91 -16.85 -6.10
C LEU A 4 2.49 -16.12 -4.83
N THR A 5 3.41 -15.34 -4.25
CA THR A 5 3.15 -14.49 -3.08
C THR A 5 3.71 -13.10 -3.35
N ALA A 6 2.88 -12.07 -3.16
CA ALA A 6 3.30 -10.68 -3.23
C ALA A 6 3.67 -10.15 -1.84
N ILE A 7 4.74 -9.36 -1.77
CA ILE A 7 5.17 -8.68 -0.54
C ILE A 7 5.14 -7.16 -0.81
N ILE A 8 4.34 -6.43 -0.02
CA ILE A 8 4.21 -4.97 -0.13
C ILE A 8 5.03 -4.32 0.99
N LEU A 9 6.11 -3.62 0.62
CA LEU A 9 6.97 -2.93 1.58
C LEU A 9 6.36 -1.59 2.01
N ALA A 10 5.73 -1.59 3.18
CA ALA A 10 4.96 -0.46 3.72
C ALA A 10 5.53 0.18 5.00
N ALA A 11 6.73 -0.24 5.45
CA ALA A 11 7.28 0.13 6.77
C ALA A 11 7.91 1.53 6.87
N GLY A 12 7.93 2.32 5.79
CA GLY A 12 8.55 3.64 5.79
C GLY A 12 7.80 4.66 6.65
N GLN A 13 8.51 5.34 7.57
CA GLN A 13 7.95 6.28 8.55
C GLN A 13 7.21 7.49 7.94
N GLY A 14 7.49 7.88 6.69
CA GLY A 14 6.75 8.96 6.05
C GLY A 14 7.00 10.36 6.64
N THR A 15 8.19 10.64 7.15
CA THR A 15 8.53 11.90 7.86
C THR A 15 8.22 13.19 7.08
N ARG A 16 8.36 13.17 5.75
CA ARG A 16 8.03 14.31 4.87
C ARG A 16 6.52 14.58 4.72
N MET A 17 5.66 13.63 5.13
CA MET A 17 4.20 13.79 5.08
C MET A 17 3.68 14.79 6.12
N ARG A 18 4.47 15.09 7.17
CA ARG A 18 4.11 16.03 8.26
C ARG A 18 2.70 15.77 8.82
N SER A 19 2.39 14.49 9.01
CA SER A 19 1.06 14.00 9.39
C SER A 19 1.20 12.95 10.49
N ARG A 20 0.23 12.91 11.41
CA ARG A 20 0.11 11.82 12.40
C ARG A 20 -0.45 10.54 11.77
N LEU A 21 -1.06 10.66 10.59
CA LEU A 21 -1.54 9.53 9.82
C LEU A 21 -0.35 8.83 9.13
N PRO A 22 -0.15 7.52 9.28
CA PRO A 22 0.87 6.78 8.54
C PRO A 22 0.74 6.99 7.04
N LYS A 23 1.87 7.15 6.33
CA LYS A 23 1.92 7.46 4.88
C LYS A 23 0.94 6.64 4.04
N MET A 24 0.86 5.35 4.33
CA MET A 24 0.07 4.37 3.56
C MET A 24 -1.44 4.44 3.79
N LEU A 25 -1.88 5.14 4.83
CA LEU A 25 -3.29 5.37 5.14
C LEU A 25 -3.82 6.70 4.59
N HIS A 26 -2.95 7.55 4.03
CA HIS A 26 -3.40 8.78 3.38
C HIS A 26 -4.35 8.48 2.21
N PRO A 27 -5.46 9.23 2.07
CA PRO A 27 -6.43 8.98 1.02
C PRO A 27 -5.92 9.39 -0.36
N LEU A 28 -6.19 8.57 -1.35
CA LEU A 28 -6.02 8.83 -2.78
C LEU A 28 -7.25 8.31 -3.50
N CYS A 29 -8.00 9.21 -4.15
CA CYS A 29 -9.30 8.93 -4.79
C CYS A 29 -10.28 8.19 -3.87
N GLY A 30 -10.40 8.64 -2.62
CA GLY A 30 -11.34 8.08 -1.63
C GLY A 30 -10.90 6.75 -1.00
N ARG A 31 -9.71 6.23 -1.31
CA ARG A 31 -9.17 4.98 -0.74
C ARG A 31 -7.81 5.21 -0.08
N PRO A 32 -7.43 4.46 0.96
CA PRO A 32 -6.08 4.49 1.50
C PRO A 32 -5.04 4.19 0.41
N LEU A 33 -3.89 4.89 0.42
CA LEU A 33 -2.80 4.73 -0.54
C LEU A 33 -2.36 3.26 -0.72
N VAL A 34 -2.37 2.47 0.35
CA VAL A 34 -2.01 1.03 0.31
C VAL A 34 -2.98 0.16 -0.48
N ALA A 35 -4.23 0.60 -0.68
CA ALA A 35 -5.24 -0.19 -1.38
C ALA A 35 -4.89 -0.42 -2.86
N TRP A 36 -4.12 0.47 -3.48
CA TRP A 36 -3.73 0.39 -4.89
C TRP A 36 -2.74 -0.75 -5.18
N PRO A 37 -1.58 -0.86 -4.50
CA PRO A 37 -0.68 -2.00 -4.71
C PRO A 37 -1.29 -3.33 -4.25
N ILE A 38 -2.20 -3.34 -3.27
CA ILE A 38 -2.94 -4.56 -2.89
C ILE A 38 -3.83 -5.02 -4.06
N ALA A 39 -4.63 -4.12 -4.63
CA ALA A 39 -5.49 -4.45 -5.76
C ALA A 39 -4.66 -4.95 -6.96
N ALA A 40 -3.60 -4.23 -7.31
CA ALA A 40 -2.72 -4.64 -8.41
C ALA A 40 -2.07 -6.02 -8.19
N ALA A 41 -1.71 -6.36 -6.95
CA ALA A 41 -1.14 -7.66 -6.63
C ALA A 41 -2.17 -8.80 -6.77
N LEU A 42 -3.43 -8.55 -6.38
CA LEU A 42 -4.52 -9.51 -6.53
C LEU A 42 -4.96 -9.68 -8.00
N ASP A 43 -4.94 -8.60 -8.77
CA ASP A 43 -5.29 -8.63 -10.20
C ASP A 43 -4.22 -9.37 -11.03
N ALA A 44 -2.99 -9.51 -10.52
CA ALA A 44 -1.88 -10.14 -11.21
C ALA A 44 -1.82 -11.68 -11.08
N GLY A 45 -2.58 -12.31 -10.16
CA GLY A 45 -2.65 -13.78 -9.99
C GLY A 45 -2.92 -14.25 -8.57
#